data_AF-A0A1Q8TQW2-F1
#
_entry.id   AF-A0A1Q8TQW2-F1
#
_cell.length_a   1.000
_cell.length_b   1.000
_cell.length_c   1.000
_cell.angle_alpha   90.00
_cell.angle_beta   90.00
_cell.angle_gamma   90.00
#
_symmetry.space_group_name_H-M   'P 1'
#
loop_
_entity.id
_entity.type
_entity.pdbx_description
1 polymer ?
#
loop_
_entity_poly.entity_id
_entity_poly.type
_entity_poly.pdbx_seq_one_letter_code
_entity_poly.pdbx_strand_id
1 'polypeptide(L)' 'MTEKPDPSSFDLASVDWTVSKYSGGGGNCVRVAVVDGYVLVGDSQNPDRLPHVYTPAEAKAWLLGAKDTDFDFLLGL' A
#
# COMPACT_ATOMS: atom_id res chain seq x y z
N MET A 1 -19.83 0.53 -7.80
CA MET A 1 -18.45 0.70 -7.30
C MET A 1 -18.28 2.17 -7.00
N THR A 2 -17.91 2.53 -5.77
CA THR A 2 -17.58 3.93 -5.46
C THR A 2 -16.28 4.27 -6.19
N GLU A 3 -16.27 5.37 -6.93
CA GLU A 3 -15.05 5.86 -7.55
C GLU A 3 -14.03 6.19 -6.46
N LYS A 4 -12.80 5.70 -6.61
CA LYS A 4 -11.73 5.99 -5.66
C LYS A 4 -11.20 7.38 -5.97
N PRO A 5 -10.88 8.19 -4.95
CA PRO A 5 -10.31 9.52 -5.19
C PRO A 5 -8.97 9.39 -5.92
N ASP A 6 -8.66 10.41 -6.72
CA ASP A 6 -7.34 10.53 -7.34
C ASP A 6 -6.28 10.68 -6.24
N PRO A 7 -5.18 9.90 -6.24
CA PRO A 7 -4.15 10.00 -5.21
C PRO A 7 -3.51 11.39 -5.10
N SER A 8 -3.50 12.19 -6.17
CA SER A 8 -3.02 13.58 -6.16
C SER A 8 -3.93 14.56 -5.43
N SER A 9 -5.14 14.14 -5.07
CA SER A 9 -6.06 14.96 -4.26
C SER A 9 -5.73 14.96 -2.76
N PHE A 10 -4.87 14.04 -2.30
CA PHE A 10 -4.43 13.97 -0.91
C PHE A 10 -3.15 14.79 -0.67
N ASP A 11 -2.99 15.31 0.55
CA ASP A 11 -1.70 15.83 1.01
C ASP A 11 -0.76 14.68 1.38
N LEU A 12 -0.05 14.15 0.38
CA LEU A 12 0.84 12.98 0.55
C LEU A 12 2.08 13.28 1.42
N ALA A 13 2.39 14.55 1.68
CA ALA A 13 3.55 14.95 2.48
C ALA A 13 3.31 14.80 3.99
N SER A 14 2.05 14.85 4.44
CA SER A 14 1.67 14.71 5.85
C SER A 14 1.22 13.29 6.24
N VAL A 15 1.29 12.34 5.30
CA VAL A 15 0.86 10.96 5.52
C VAL A 15 1.93 10.14 6.24
N ASP A 16 1.52 9.43 7.30
CA ASP A 16 2.38 8.52 8.06
C ASP A 16 2.55 7.17 7.36
N TRP A 17 3.69 7.00 6.69
CA TRP A 17 4.03 5.79 5.96
C TRP A 17 4.64 4.70 6.86
N THR A 18 4.15 3.47 6.72
CA THR A 18 4.73 2.27 7.30
C THR A 18 5.38 1.41 6.21
N VAL A 19 6.67 1.11 6.38
CA VAL A 19 7.40 0.14 5.54
C VAL A 19 7.49 -1.19 6.30
N SER A 20 7.37 -2.31 5.59
CA SER A 20 7.52 -3.63 6.20
C SER A 20 8.92 -3.82 6.78
N LYS A 21 9.04 -4.41 7.97
CA LYS A 21 10.34 -4.83 8.54
C LYS A 21 11.08 -5.87 7.70
N TYR A 22 10.36 -6.57 6.81
CA TYR A 22 10.93 -7.54 5.87
C TYR A 22 11.48 -6.85 4.61
N SER A 23 11.20 -5.56 4.41
CA SER A 23 11.82 -4.77 3.35
C SER A 23 13.28 -4.51 3.74
N GLY A 24 14.19 -5.27 3.14
CA GLY A 24 15.63 -5.03 3.26
C GLY A 24 16.10 -3.85 2.40
N GLY A 25 17.34 -3.40 2.60
CA GLY A 25 17.95 -2.27 1.88
C GLY A 25 18.19 -2.47 0.37
N GLY A 26 17.64 -3.53 -0.23
CA GLY A 26 17.78 -3.89 -1.64
C GLY A 26 16.66 -3.38 -2.55
N GLY A 27 15.76 -2.53 -2.05
CA GLY A 27 14.75 -1.90 -2.91
C GLY A 27 13.44 -2.68 -3.09
N ASN A 28 12.99 -3.38 -2.06
CA ASN A 28 11.70 -4.10 -2.05
C ASN A 28 10.67 -3.42 -1.14
N CYS A 29 10.77 -2.10 -1.00
CA CYS A 29 10.14 -1.36 0.08
C CYS A 29 8.75 -0.85 -0.32
N VAL A 30 7.78 -1.75 -0.40
CA VAL A 30 6.36 -1.36 -0.40
C VAL A 30 6.06 -0.66 0.93
N ARG A 31 5.43 0.52 0.84
CA ARG A 31 4.95 1.30 1.99
C ARG A 31 3.43 1.42 1.96
N VAL A 32 2.83 1.43 3.15
CA VAL A 32 1.39 1.53 3.34
C VAL A 32 1.07 2.68 4.28
N ALA A 33 0.00 3.40 4.01
CA ALA A 33 -0.50 4.45 4.89
C ALA A 33 -2.02 4.60 4.82
N VAL A 34 -2.59 5.41 5.72
CA VAL A 34 -4.02 5.72 5.76
C VAL A 34 -4.20 7.24 5.69
N VAL A 35 -5.10 7.71 4.82
CA VAL A 35 -5.50 9.12 4.71
C VAL A 35 -6.99 9.19 4.37
N ASP A 36 -7.75 10.05 5.07
CA ASP A 36 -9.19 10.27 4.84
C ASP A 36 -10.05 8.99 4.70
N GLY A 37 -9.68 7.95 5.45
CA GLY A 37 -10.38 6.65 5.42
C GLY A 37 -10.04 5.75 4.22
N TYR A 38 -9.06 6.12 3.40
CA TYR A 38 -8.51 5.29 2.33
C TYR A 38 -7.14 4.72 2.70
N VAL A 39 -6.77 3.61 2.07
CA VAL A 39 -5.47 2.97 2.24
C VAL A 39 -4.62 3.27 1.01
N LEU A 40 -3.41 3.78 1.24
CA LEU A 40 -2.45 4.06 0.19
C LEU A 40 -1.38 2.97 0.17
N VAL A 41 -1.04 2.45 -1.01
CA VAL A 41 0.10 1.57 -1.22
C VAL A 41 1.05 2.25 -2.19
N GLY A 42 2.30 2.46 -1.77
CA GLY A 42 3.32 3.14 -2.56
C GLY A 42 4.67 2.42 -2.54
N ASP A 43 5.61 2.97 -3.31
CA ASP A 43 6.99 2.50 -3.39
C ASP A 43 7.89 3.49 -2.64
N SER A 44 8.57 3.02 -1.59
CA SER A 44 9.41 3.90 -0.77
C SER A 44 10.73 4.30 -1.45
N GLN A 45 11.15 3.63 -2.52
CA GLN A 45 12.33 4.05 -3.30
C GLN A 45 12.00 5.18 -4.28
N ASN A 46 10.75 5.27 -4.68
CA ASN A 46 10.27 6.28 -5.61
C ASN A 46 9.15 7.09 -4.91
N PRO A 47 9.47 7.84 -3.84
CA PRO A 47 8.46 8.46 -2.97
C PRO A 47 7.60 9.51 -3.68
N ASP A 48 8.08 10.05 -4.80
CA ASP A 48 7.37 11.03 -5.64
C ASP A 48 6.33 10.38 -6.57
N ARG A 49 6.36 9.04 -6.75
CA ARG A 49 5.32 8.35 -7.52
C ARG A 49 4.02 8.33 -6.73
N LEU A 50 2.93 8.69 -7.40
CA LEU A 50 1.61 8.64 -6.81
C LEU A 50 1.29 7.20 -6.34
N PRO A 51 0.81 7.02 -5.11
CA PRO A 51 0.44 5.72 -4.59
C PRO A 51 -0.86 5.22 -5.22
N HIS A 52 -1.10 3.92 -5.12
CA HIS A 52 -2.41 3.35 -5.40
C HIS A 52 -3.34 3.51 -4.20
N VAL A 53 -4.58 3.93 -4.49
CA VAL A 53 -5.64 4.13 -3.50
C VAL A 53 -6.51 2.88 -3.42
N TYR A 54 -6.77 2.43 -2.21
CA TYR A 54 -7.67 1.32 -1.89
C TYR A 54 -8.70 1.75 -0.88
N THR A 55 -9.90 1.18 -1.00
CA THR A 55 -10.91 1.27 0.06
C THR A 55 -10.51 0.40 1.25
N PRO A 56 -11.05 0.67 2.46
CA PRO A 56 -10.84 -0.20 3.62
C PRO A 56 -11.25 -1.66 3.38
N ALA A 57 -12.31 -1.88 2.60
CA ALA A 57 -12.80 -3.22 2.28
C ALA A 57 -11.80 -4.00 1.41
N GLU A 58 -11.23 -3.36 0.39
CA GLU A 58 -10.19 -3.96 -0.46
C GLU A 58 -8.92 -4.24 0.33
N ALA A 59 -8.45 -3.29 1.13
CA ALA A 59 -7.26 -3.48 1.96
C ALA A 59 -7.46 -4.60 2.99
N LYS A 60 -8.66 -4.72 3.58
CA LYS A 60 -9.01 -5.82 4.48
C LYS A 60 -9.02 -7.16 3.75
N ALA A 61 -9.63 -7.23 2.56
CA ALA A 61 -9.65 -8.46 1.76
C ALA A 61 -8.23 -8.89 1.38
N TRP A 62 -7.39 -7.94 0.93
CA TRP A 62 -5.98 -8.19 0.62
C TRP A 62 -5.20 -8.72 1.84
N LEU A 63 -5.32 -8.07 3.01
CA LEU A 63 -4.63 -8.52 4.22
C LEU A 63 -5.12 -9.88 4.71
N LEU A 64 -6.40 -10.21 4.56
CA LEU A 64 -6.92 -11.54 4.89
C LEU A 64 -6.34 -12.59 3.96
N GLY A 65 -6.36 -12.38 2.63
CA GLY A 65 -5.77 -13.32 1.68
C GLY A 65 -4.25 -13.47 1.87
N ALA A 66 -3.52 -12.37 2.11
CA ALA A 66 -2.09 -12.44 2.41
C ALA A 66 -1.78 -13.24 3.68
N LYS A 67 -2.65 -13.17 4.69
CA LYS A 67 -2.51 -13.98 5.92
C LYS A 67 -2.94 -15.43 5.73
N ASP A 68 -3.85 -15.68 4.79
CA ASP A 68 -4.34 -17.02 4.42
C ASP A 68 -3.53 -17.65 3.28
N THR A 69 -2.34 -17.11 3.01
CA THR A 69 -1.37 -17.63 2.03
C THR A 69 -1.80 -17.57 0.56
N ASP A 70 -2.89 -16.85 0.23
CA ASP A 70 -3.41 -16.71 -1.15
C ASP A 70 -2.34 -16.21 -2.15
N PHE A 71 -1.38 -15.44 -1.66
CA PHE A 71 -0.33 -14.80 -2.45
C PHE A 71 1.07 -15.41 -2.24
N ASP A 72 1.19 -16.55 -1.54
CA ASP A 72 2.49 -17.17 -1.24
C ASP A 72 3.21 -17.68 -2.50
N PHE A 73 2.50 -17.84 -3.62
CA PHE A 73 3.11 -18.10 -4.91
C PHE A 73 4.15 -17.03 -5.32
N LEU A 74 4.09 -15.82 -4.75
CA LEU A 74 5.08 -14.75 -4.94
C LEU A 74 6.40 -15.02 -4.22
N LEU A 75 6.43 -15.87 -3.19
CA LEU A 75 7.65 -16.18 -2.42
C LEU A 75 8.62 -17.07 -3.20
N GLY A 76 8.17 -17.70 -4.28
CA GLY A 76 9.00 -18.51 -5.17
C GLY A 76 9.54 -17.78 -6.40
N LEU A 77 9.33 -16.45 -6.49
CA LEU A 77 9.88 -15.61 -7.57
C LEU A 77 11.39 -15.37 -7.42
#